data_AF-A0A1Q7SHI9-F1
#
_entry.id   AF-A0A1Q7SHI9-F1
#
_cell.length_a   1.000
_cell.length_b   1.000
_cell.length_c   1.000
_cell.angle_alpha   90.00
_cell.angle_beta   90.00
_cell.angle_gamma   90.00
#
_symmetry.space_group_name_H-M   'P 1'
#
loop_
_entity.id
_entity.type
_entity.pdbx_description
1 polymer ?
#
loop_
_entity_poly.entity_id
_entity_poly.type
_entity_poly.pdbx_seq_one_letter_code
_entity_poly.pdbx_strand_id
1 'polypeptide(L)'
;MGGVTNVPSLPLILYFYALGMEKDEFVRSIAVTFLAYKLVQLVSLVTVGLLDGRLFGASLALTAVAVGAFALGLRVQDRLDARAFNRAVLVFLSAIGVWLVVRALR
;
A
#
# COMPACT_ATOMS: atom_id res chain seq x y z
N MET A 1 -17.05 -5.13 -2.51
CA MET A 1 -15.92 -6.08 -2.31
C MET A 1 -14.53 -5.44 -2.41
N GLY A 2 -14.28 -4.44 -3.26
CA GLY A 2 -12.92 -3.87 -3.45
C GLY A 2 -12.27 -3.17 -2.24
N GLY A 3 -13.05 -2.83 -1.21
CA GLY A 3 -12.52 -2.32 0.05
C GLY A 3 -11.81 -3.41 0.87
N VAL A 4 -12.42 -4.60 0.98
CA VAL A 4 -12.00 -5.72 1.84
C VAL A 4 -10.62 -6.29 1.44
N THR A 5 -10.32 -6.30 0.15
CA THR A 5 -9.03 -6.79 -0.39
C THR A 5 -7.86 -5.81 -0.26
N ASN A 6 -8.10 -4.56 0.18
CA ASN A 6 -7.05 -3.57 0.44
C ASN A 6 -6.96 -3.16 1.92
N VAL A 7 -7.84 -3.68 2.79
CA VAL A 7 -7.94 -3.32 4.23
C VAL A 7 -6.66 -3.56 5.05
N PRO A 8 -5.86 -4.63 4.86
CA PRO A 8 -4.74 -4.87 5.78
C PRO A 8 -3.58 -3.87 5.62
N SER A 9 -3.63 -2.99 4.62
CA SER A 9 -2.60 -1.98 4.34
C SER A 9 -2.29 -1.07 5.53
N LEU A 10 -3.33 -0.51 6.16
CA LEU A 10 -3.20 0.45 7.26
C LEU A 10 -2.58 -0.17 8.53
N PRO A 11 -3.06 -1.33 9.02
CA PRO A 11 -2.44 -2.01 10.15
C PRO A 11 -0.97 -2.40 9.91
N LEU A 12 -0.63 -2.84 8.69
CA LEU A 12 0.75 -3.21 8.33
C LEU A 12 1.71 -2.03 8.36
N ILE A 13 1.27 -0.89 7.82
CA ILE A 13 2.04 0.36 7.84
C ILE A 13 2.27 0.82 9.30
N LEU A 14 1.24 0.74 10.14
CA LEU A 14 1.34 1.07 11.57
C LEU A 14 2.29 0.11 12.30
N TYR A 15 2.23 -1.18 12.00
CA TYR A 15 3.09 -2.20 12.61
C TYR A 15 4.57 -1.98 12.28
N PHE A 16 4.91 -1.81 10.99
CA PHE A 16 6.29 -1.54 10.60
C PHE A 16 6.79 -0.18 11.09
N TYR A 17 5.89 0.80 11.23
CA TYR A 17 6.24 2.08 11.84
C TYR A 17 6.58 1.91 13.34
N ALA A 18 5.78 1.13 14.08
CA ALA A 18 6.01 0.85 15.49
C ALA A 18 7.30 0.04 15.74
N LEU A 19 7.75 -0.75 14.78
CA LEU A 19 9.03 -1.46 14.80
C LEU A 19 10.25 -0.54 14.70
N GLY A 20 10.08 0.75 14.38
CA GLY A 20 11.18 1.72 14.32
C GLY A 20 12.17 1.45 13.19
N MET A 21 11.73 0.76 12.12
CA MET A 21 12.57 0.44 10.96
C MET A 21 13.14 1.70 10.31
N GLU A 22 14.36 1.58 9.78
CA GLU A 22 14.92 2.63 8.95
C GLU A 22 14.07 2.82 7.68
N LYS A 23 14.02 4.05 7.18
CA LYS A 23 13.17 4.49 6.06
C LYS A 23 13.18 3.52 4.86
N ASP A 24 14.35 3.05 4.48
CA ASP A 24 14.50 2.20 3.29
C ASP A 24 14.04 0.75 3.57
N GLU A 25 14.30 0.24 4.78
CA GLU A 25 13.83 -1.07 5.23
C GLU A 25 12.30 -1.09 5.40
N PHE A 26 11.72 0.00 5.90
CA PHE A 26 10.27 0.18 6.01
C PHE A 26 9.59 0.09 4.64
N VAL A 27 10.07 0.85 3.65
CA VAL A 27 9.45 0.84 2.31
C VAL A 27 9.67 -0.49 1.60
N ARG A 28 10.85 -1.10 1.76
CA ARG A 28 11.12 -2.42 1.20
C ARG A 28 10.22 -3.50 1.78
N SER A 29 10.05 -3.53 3.11
CA SER A 29 9.21 -4.51 3.79
C SER A 29 7.73 -4.37 3.40
N ILE A 30 7.25 -3.14 3.28
CA ILE A 30 5.90 -2.85 2.76
C ILE A 30 5.78 -3.38 1.32
N ALA A 31 6.69 -2.98 0.42
CA ALA A 31 6.61 -3.37 -0.98
C ALA A 31 6.60 -4.89 -1.17
N VAL A 32 7.48 -5.62 -0.47
CA VAL A 32 7.55 -7.08 -0.53
C VAL A 32 6.27 -7.72 0.00
N THR A 33 5.75 -7.24 1.13
CA THR A 33 4.51 -7.77 1.73
C THR A 33 3.32 -7.59 0.80
N PHE A 34 3.19 -6.40 0.19
CA PHE A 34 2.13 -6.12 -0.77
C PHE A 34 2.26 -6.96 -2.04
N LEU A 35 3.48 -7.16 -2.55
CA LEU A 35 3.72 -8.00 -3.70
C LEU A 35 3.29 -9.45 -3.42
N ALA A 36 3.67 -10.00 -2.27
CA ALA A 36 3.26 -11.35 -1.85
C ALA A 36 1.73 -11.47 -1.77
N TYR A 37 1.06 -10.50 -1.16
CA TYR A 37 -0.40 -10.47 -1.09
C TYR A 37 -1.04 -10.44 -2.49
N LYS A 38 -0.51 -9.61 -3.40
CA LYS A 38 -1.02 -9.51 -4.79
C LYS A 38 -0.81 -10.79 -5.58
N LEU A 39 0.28 -11.51 -5.38
CA LEU A 39 0.51 -12.81 -6.01
C LEU A 39 -0.53 -13.84 -5.55
N VAL A 40 -0.76 -13.94 -4.23
CA VAL A 40 -1.79 -14.83 -3.67
C VAL A 40 -3.19 -14.46 -4.20
N GLN A 41 -3.48 -13.16 -4.29
CA GLN A 41 -4.73 -12.65 -4.84
C GLN A 41 -4.89 -13.03 -6.31
N LEU A 42 -3.84 -12.90 -7.13
CA LEU A 42 -3.86 -13.25 -8.54
C LEU A 42 -4.13 -14.75 -8.74
N VAL A 43 -3.44 -15.61 -7.99
CA VAL A 43 -3.65 -17.06 -8.04
C VAL A 43 -5.11 -17.39 -7.68
N SER A 44 -5.63 -16.79 -6.60
CA SER A 44 -7.02 -16.97 -6.19
C SER A 44 -8.03 -16.54 -7.26
N LEU A 45 -7.75 -15.43 -7.97
CA LEU A 45 -8.63 -14.96 -9.04
C LEU A 45 -8.62 -15.88 -10.25
N VAL A 46 -7.46 -16.47 -10.57
CA VAL A 46 -7.31 -17.43 -11.67
C VAL A 46 -8.00 -18.76 -11.32
N THR A 47 -7.83 -19.29 -10.11
CA THR A 47 -8.40 -20.59 -9.71
C THR A 47 -9.93 -20.57 -9.65
N VAL A 48 -10.53 -19.44 -9.27
CA VAL A 48 -12.00 -19.28 -9.26
C VAL A 48 -12.53 -18.89 -10.66
N GLY A 49 -11.67 -18.70 -11.66
CA GLY A 49 -12.07 -18.40 -13.04
C GLY A 49 -12.66 -16.99 -13.23
N LEU A 50 -12.47 -16.07 -12.28
CA LEU A 50 -12.96 -14.69 -12.37
C LEU A 50 -12.10 -13.78 -13.26
N LEU A 51 -11.00 -14.31 -13.81
CA LEU A 51 -10.08 -13.55 -14.64
C LEU A 51 -10.55 -13.54 -16.10
N ASP A 52 -11.50 -12.65 -16.41
CA ASP A 52 -11.94 -12.39 -17.79
C ASP A 52 -10.84 -11.69 -18.61
N GLY A 53 -10.75 -11.92 -19.93
CA GLY A 53 -9.73 -11.30 -20.79
C GLY A 53 -9.75 -9.76 -20.75
N ARG A 54 -10.93 -9.15 -20.57
CA ARG A 54 -11.06 -7.70 -20.39
C ARG A 54 -10.54 -7.23 -19.03
N LEU A 55 -10.81 -8.02 -17.97
CA LEU A 55 -10.29 -7.76 -16.63
C LEU A 55 -8.76 -7.93 -16.57
N PHE A 56 -8.21 -8.86 -17.34
CA PHE A 56 -6.77 -9.04 -17.48
C PHE A 56 -6.11 -7.81 -18.10
N GLY A 57 -6.64 -7.30 -19.22
CA GLY A 57 -6.14 -6.07 -19.85
C GLY A 57 -6.22 -4.85 -18.93
N ALA A 58 -7.36 -4.67 -18.24
CA ALA A 58 -7.52 -3.61 -17.24
C ALA A 58 -6.53 -3.75 -16.06
N SER A 59 -6.32 -4.98 -15.58
CA SER A 59 -5.35 -5.27 -14.50
C SER A 59 -3.92 -4.97 -14.93
N LEU A 60 -3.57 -5.25 -16.18
CA LEU A 60 -2.25 -4.95 -16.74
C LEU A 60 -2.01 -3.44 -16.82
N ALA A 61 -3.00 -2.68 -17.32
CA ALA A 61 -2.94 -1.23 -17.36
C ALA A 61 -2.79 -0.62 -15.95
N LEU A 62 -3.58 -1.08 -14.99
CA LEU A 62 -3.49 -0.65 -13.59
C LEU A 62 -2.17 -1.05 -12.94
N THR A 63 -1.60 -2.21 -13.30
CA THR A 63 -0.28 -2.64 -12.87
C THR A 63 0.80 -1.66 -13.36
N ALA A 64 0.73 -1.27 -14.64
CA ALA A 64 1.66 -0.29 -15.19
C ALA A 64 1.57 1.07 -14.46
N VAL A 65 0.34 1.54 -14.18
CA VAL A 65 0.11 2.76 -13.39
C VAL A 65 0.69 2.61 -11.98
N ALA A 66 0.48 1.46 -11.32
CA ALA A 66 1.01 1.21 -9.98
C ALA A 66 2.55 1.19 -9.96
N VAL A 67 3.19 0.57 -10.95
CA VAL A 67 4.66 0.57 -11.10
C VAL A 67 5.18 1.99 -11.33
N GLY A 68 4.50 2.78 -12.18
CA GLY A 68 4.85 4.17 -12.40
C GLY A 68 4.73 5.01 -11.13
N ALA A 69 3.63 4.88 -10.40
CA ALA A 69 3.41 5.56 -9.12
C ALA A 69 4.45 5.14 -8.06
N PHE A 70 4.80 3.85 -8.00
CA PHE A 70 5.83 3.35 -7.09
C PHE A 70 7.22 3.92 -7.42
N ALA A 71 7.59 3.96 -8.71
CA ALA A 71 8.85 4.55 -9.15
C ALA A 71 8.93 6.07 -8.87
N LEU A 72 7.81 6.78 -8.96
CA LEU A 72 7.72 8.18 -8.53
C LEU A 72 7.85 8.30 -7.01
N GLY A 73 7.18 7.44 -6.25
CA GLY A 73 7.25 7.37 -4.79
C GLY A 73 8.68 7.18 -4.29
N LEU A 74 9.44 6.24 -4.89
CA LEU A 74 10.85 6.03 -4.58
C LEU A 74 11.69 7.29 -4.83
N ARG A 75 11.51 7.97 -5.98
CA ARG A 75 12.23 9.21 -6.27
C ARG A 75 11.93 10.33 -5.28
N VAL A 76 10.67 10.45 -4.85
CA VAL A 76 10.28 11.44 -3.83
C VAL A 76 10.86 11.06 -2.48
N GLN A 77 10.84 9.77 -2.13
CA GLN A 77 11.41 9.23 -0.91
C GLN A 77 12.92 9.48 -0.84
N ASP A 78 13.67 9.24 -1.91
CA ASP A 78 15.13 9.45 -1.96
C ASP A 78 15.52 10.90 -1.61
N ARG A 79 14.66 11.87 -1.94
CA ARG A 79 14.88 13.29 -1.64
C ARG A 79 14.49 13.72 -0.23
N LEU A 80 13.81 12.86 0.55
CA LEU A 80 13.37 13.18 1.90
C LEU A 80 14.37 12.66 2.94
N ASP A 81 14.85 13.56 3.80
CA ASP A 81 15.62 13.17 4.99
C ASP A 81 14.78 12.28 5.93
N ALA A 82 15.43 11.37 6.66
CA ALA A 82 14.76 10.41 7.55
C ALA A 82 13.83 11.09 8.57
N ARG A 83 14.21 12.27 9.08
CA ARG A 83 13.36 13.06 10.00
C ARG A 83 12.11 13.61 9.31
N ALA A 84 12.25 14.10 8.07
CA ALA A 84 11.14 14.63 7.28
C ALA A 84 10.18 13.51 6.87
N PHE A 85 10.72 12.35 6.48
CA PHE A 85 9.94 11.15 6.17
C PHE A 85 9.11 10.70 7.37
N ASN A 86 9.74 10.51 8.54
CA ASN A 86 9.03 10.11 9.76
C ASN A 86 7.93 11.11 10.16
N ARG A 87 8.19 12.42 10.02
CA ARG A 87 7.20 13.45 10.31
C ARG A 87 6.03 13.42 9.31
N ALA A 88 6.30 13.23 8.02
CA ALA A 88 5.28 13.11 6.99
C ALA A 88 4.39 11.88 7.21
N VAL A 89 5.00 10.72 7.52
CA VAL A 89 4.29 9.49 7.87
C VAL A 89 3.40 9.71 9.10
N LEU A 90 3.93 10.32 10.17
CA LEU A 90 3.16 10.56 11.39
C LEU A 90 1.97 11.52 11.16
N VAL A 91 2.16 12.59 10.39
CA VAL A 91 1.08 13.52 10.01
C VAL A 91 0.00 12.80 9.21
N PHE A 92 0.40 11.98 8.25
CA PHE A 92 -0.52 11.19 7.45
C PHE A 92 -1.32 10.18 8.30
N LEU A 93 -0.66 9.44 9.19
CA LEU A 93 -1.30 8.52 10.11
C LEU A 93 -2.26 9.24 11.06
N SER A 94 -1.88 10.41 11.56
CA SER A 94 -2.74 11.23 12.43
C SER A 94 -4.00 11.69 11.70
N ALA A 95 -3.86 12.14 10.45
CA ALA A 95 -5.00 12.53 9.62
C ALA A 95 -5.96 11.36 9.37
N ILE A 96 -5.43 10.16 9.10
CA ILE A 96 -6.25 8.95 8.96
C ILE A 96 -6.94 8.60 10.28
N GLY A 97 -6.23 8.68 11.40
CA GLY A 97 -6.79 8.44 12.73
C GLY A 97 -7.97 9.36 13.03
N VAL A 98 -7.81 10.66 12.78
CA VAL A 98 -8.88 11.66 12.93
C VAL A 98 -10.05 11.33 12.02
N TRP A 99 -9.79 11.00 10.75
CA TRP A 99 -10.84 10.63 9.80
C TRP A 99 -11.62 9.38 10.23
N LEU A 100 -10.93 8.37 10.76
CA LEU A 100 -11.57 7.16 11.29
C LEU A 100 -12.46 7.46 12.50
N VAL A 101 -12.01 8.31 13.43
CA VAL A 101 -12.81 8.75 14.57
C VAL A 101 -14.06 9.50 14.12
N VAL A 102 -13.91 10.46 13.19
CA VAL A 102 -15.05 11.21 12.63
C VAL A 102 -16.02 10.27 11.92
N ARG A 103 -15.52 9.28 11.18
CA ARG A 103 -16.36 8.28 10.52
C ARG A 103 -17.06 7.35 11.49
N ALA A 104 -16.46 7.01 12.63
CA ALA A 104 -17.08 6.17 13.65
C ALA A 104 -18.16 6.91 14.46
N LEU A 105 -18.07 8.25 14.54
CA LEU A 105 -19.04 9.10 15.23
C LEU A 105 -20.23 9.55 14.36
N ARG A 106 -20.20 9.28 13.04
CA ARG A 106 -21.29 9.52 12.09
C ARG A 106 -21.98 8.22 11.71
#